data_AF-A0A2S7C504-F1
#
_entry.id   AF-A0A2S7C504-F1
#
_cell.length_a   1.000
_cell.length_b   1.000
_cell.length_c   1.000
_cell.angle_alpha   90.00
_cell.angle_beta   90.00
_cell.angle_gamma   90.00
#
_symmetry.space_group_name_H-M   'P 1'
#
loop_
_entity.id
_entity.type
_entity.pdbx_description
1 polymer ?
#
loop_
_entity_poly.entity_id
_entity_poly.type
_entity_poly.pdbx_seq_one_letter_code
_entity_poly.pdbx_strand_id
1 'polypeptide(L)'
;MHRASVLTRRDIDVDAEIAYWRDVHAEGHLGGYDFADYARVLTLGYDIYLAYPRATEAQLYRVLQDGYYHYQPVLSVPWDQARWIVRHAWRHIEEASAVH
;
A
#
# COMPACT_ATOMS: atom_id res chain seq x y z
N MET A 1 22.11 8.60 26.41
CA MET A 1 22.22 7.84 25.15
C MET A 1 21.41 8.57 24.08
N HIS A 2 22.07 9.32 23.20
CA HIS A 2 21.42 10.00 22.08
C HIS A 2 21.45 9.08 20.86
N ARG A 3 20.27 8.77 20.30
CA ARG A 3 20.14 8.32 18.92
C ARG A 3 18.89 8.94 18.28
N ALA A 4 19.18 9.97 17.47
CA ALA A 4 18.41 10.53 16.36
C ALA A 4 17.00 11.11 16.62
N SER A 5 16.96 12.43 16.76
CA SER A 5 15.83 13.27 16.33
C SER A 5 15.92 13.53 14.81
N VAL A 6 14.82 14.01 14.22
CA VAL A 6 14.57 14.45 12.82
C VAL A 6 13.89 13.37 11.98
N LEU A 7 12.55 13.26 12.04
CA LEU A 7 11.57 14.00 11.22
C LEU A 7 11.69 13.73 9.72
N THR A 8 11.14 12.60 9.30
CA THR A 8 10.10 12.58 8.26
C THR A 8 9.18 11.44 8.65
N ARG A 9 8.22 11.71 9.54
CA ARG A 9 6.95 11.00 9.41
C ARG A 9 6.51 11.43 8.01
N ARG A 10 6.76 10.58 7.00
CA ARG A 10 6.05 10.67 5.73
C ARG A 10 4.59 10.60 6.20
N ASP A 11 3.97 11.75 6.40
CA ASP A 11 2.55 11.83 6.71
C ASP A 11 1.88 11.51 5.39
N ILE A 12 1.92 10.21 5.06
CA ILE A 12 1.24 9.68 3.90
C ILE A 12 -0.21 9.84 4.28
N ASP A 13 -0.88 10.76 3.59
CA ASP A 13 -2.30 10.91 3.72
C ASP A 13 -2.95 9.70 3.05
N VAL A 14 -3.11 8.63 3.84
CA VAL A 14 -3.71 7.38 3.39
C VAL A 14 -5.13 7.64 2.88
N ASP A 15 -5.84 8.62 3.42
CA ASP A 15 -7.18 8.99 2.94
C ASP A 15 -7.10 9.59 1.53
N ALA A 16 -6.15 10.51 1.30
CA ALA A 16 -5.90 11.08 -0.04
C ALA A 16 -5.47 10.02 -1.06
N GLU A 17 -4.60 9.09 -0.65
CA GLU A 17 -4.18 7.97 -1.50
C GLU A 17 -5.35 7.04 -1.84
N ILE A 18 -6.15 6.66 -0.85
CA ILE A 18 -7.34 5.82 -1.05
C ILE A 18 -8.35 6.56 -1.95
N ALA A 19 -8.53 7.87 -1.79
CA ALA A 19 -9.37 8.68 -2.67
C ALA A 19 -8.85 8.70 -4.12
N TYR A 20 -7.53 8.83 -4.32
CA TYR A 20 -6.91 8.72 -5.64
C TYR A 20 -7.17 7.34 -6.26
N TRP A 21 -6.92 6.25 -5.52
CA TRP A 21 -7.20 4.90 -6.02
C TRP A 21 -8.68 4.65 -6.29
N ARG A 22 -9.57 5.32 -5.56
CA ARG A 22 -11.02 5.27 -5.82
C ARG A 22 -11.37 5.93 -7.14
N ASP A 23 -10.74 7.05 -7.48
CA ASP A 23 -10.94 7.74 -8.76
C ASP A 23 -10.43 6.86 -9.92
N VAL A 24 -9.21 6.32 -9.79
CA VAL A 24 -8.62 5.37 -10.76
C VAL A 24 -9.50 4.11 -10.93
N HIS A 25 -10.15 3.66 -9.86
CA HIS A 25 -11.12 2.55 -9.92
C HIS A 25 -12.39 2.96 -10.66
N ALA A 26 -12.91 4.15 -10.40
CA ALA A 26 -14.09 4.70 -11.06
C ALA A 26 -13.88 4.91 -12.58
N GLU A 27 -12.65 5.22 -12.99
CA GLU A 27 -12.24 5.26 -14.40
C GLU A 27 -12.19 3.86 -15.06
N GLY A 28 -12.25 2.79 -14.26
CA GLY A 28 -12.24 1.40 -14.74
C GLY A 28 -10.84 0.80 -14.94
N HIS A 29 -9.79 1.44 -14.43
CA HIS A 29 -8.41 1.01 -14.65
C HIS A 29 -7.93 -0.13 -13.74
N LEU A 30 -8.64 -0.43 -12.65
CA LEU A 30 -8.18 -1.37 -11.60
C LEU A 30 -8.76 -2.79 -11.69
N GLY A 31 -9.86 -2.99 -12.42
CA GLY A 31 -10.54 -4.27 -12.59
C GLY A 31 -11.98 -4.31 -12.07
N GLY A 32 -12.61 -5.48 -12.11
CA GLY A 32 -14.04 -5.66 -11.82
C GLY A 32 -14.40 -6.00 -10.36
N TYR A 33 -13.44 -5.97 -9.42
CA TYR A 33 -13.74 -6.18 -8.00
C TYR A 33 -14.24 -4.89 -7.34
N ASP A 34 -14.94 -5.04 -6.22
CA ASP A 34 -15.36 -3.91 -5.41
C ASP A 34 -14.15 -3.12 -4.91
N PHE A 35 -14.30 -1.80 -4.89
CA PHE A 35 -13.29 -0.91 -4.31
C PHE A 35 -12.99 -1.26 -2.84
N ALA A 36 -13.97 -1.82 -2.11
CA ALA A 36 -13.77 -2.25 -0.72
C ALA A 36 -12.69 -3.35 -0.59
N ASP A 37 -12.61 -4.30 -1.52
CA ASP A 37 -11.55 -5.31 -1.52
C ASP A 37 -10.19 -4.69 -1.84
N TYR A 38 -10.14 -3.79 -2.82
CA TYR A 38 -8.92 -3.06 -3.15
C TYR A 38 -8.45 -2.17 -2.00
N ALA A 39 -9.37 -1.46 -1.34
CA ALA A 39 -9.08 -0.60 -0.20
C ALA A 39 -8.49 -1.40 0.96
N ARG A 40 -8.96 -2.63 1.22
CA ARG A 40 -8.36 -3.53 2.23
C ARG A 40 -6.91 -3.89 1.88
N VAL A 41 -6.67 -4.26 0.63
CA VAL A 41 -5.32 -4.60 0.14
C VAL A 41 -4.38 -3.40 0.18
N LEU A 42 -4.85 -2.23 -0.26
CA LEU A 42 -4.12 -0.97 -0.20
C LEU A 42 -3.78 -0.59 1.24
N THR A 43 -4.77 -0.63 2.14
CA THR A 43 -4.59 -0.35 3.57
C THR A 43 -3.54 -1.27 4.18
N LEU A 44 -3.58 -2.57 3.86
CA LEU A 44 -2.56 -3.53 4.31
C LEU A 44 -1.16 -3.16 3.77
N GLY A 45 -1.07 -2.80 2.48
CA GLY A 45 0.18 -2.36 1.86
C GLY A 45 0.76 -1.10 2.51
N TYR A 46 -0.11 -0.13 2.86
CA TYR A 46 0.29 1.09 3.56
C TYR A 46 0.71 0.83 5.00
N ASP A 47 -0.02 -0.01 5.73
CA ASP A 47 0.33 -0.40 7.11
C ASP A 47 1.72 -1.03 7.17
N ILE A 48 2.01 -1.97 6.26
CA ILE A 48 3.32 -2.63 6.15
C ILE A 48 4.41 -1.62 5.80
N TYR A 49 4.15 -0.73 4.85
CA TYR A 49 5.12 0.28 4.44
C TYR A 49 5.45 1.27 5.58
N LEU A 50 4.43 1.69 6.34
CA LEU A 50 4.59 2.55 7.52
C LEU A 50 5.26 1.82 8.70
N ALA A 51 4.98 0.54 8.89
CA ALA A 51 5.58 -0.29 9.93
C ALA A 51 7.07 -0.55 9.67
N TYR A 52 7.47 -0.63 8.39
CA TYR A 52 8.83 -0.98 7.98
C TYR A 52 9.48 0.06 7.05
N PRO A 53 9.73 1.30 7.51
CA PRO A 53 10.25 2.39 6.67
C PRO A 53 11.69 2.18 6.17
N ARG A 54 12.40 1.17 6.71
CA ARG A 54 13.77 0.80 6.30
C ARG A 54 13.84 -0.54 5.59
N ALA A 55 12.70 -1.22 5.40
CA ALA A 55 12.69 -2.49 4.72
C ALA A 55 12.87 -2.31 3.21
N THR A 56 13.50 -3.28 2.57
CA THR A 56 13.60 -3.33 1.11
C THR A 56 12.27 -3.79 0.51
N GLU A 57 12.04 -3.46 -0.77
CA GLU A 57 10.84 -3.90 -1.50
C GLU A 57 10.61 -5.42 -1.35
N ALA A 58 11.68 -6.22 -1.43
CA ALA A 58 11.63 -7.67 -1.24
C ALA A 58 11.17 -8.10 0.17
N GLN A 59 11.55 -7.37 1.22
CA GLN A 59 11.09 -7.65 2.58
C GLN A 59 9.63 -7.25 2.76
N LEU A 60 9.24 -6.08 2.25
CA LEU A 60 7.85 -5.63 2.27
C LEU A 60 6.94 -6.62 1.56
N TYR A 61 7.34 -7.14 0.40
CA TYR A 61 6.58 -8.19 -0.30
C TYR A 61 6.43 -9.47 0.50
N ARG A 62 7.46 -9.91 1.24
CA ARG A 62 7.31 -11.11 2.08
C ARG A 62 6.28 -10.91 3.17
N VAL A 63 6.30 -9.75 3.84
CA VAL A 63 5.33 -9.41 4.89
C VAL A 63 3.93 -9.25 4.29
N LEU A 64 3.83 -8.61 3.12
CA LEU A 64 2.56 -8.46 2.40
C LEU A 64 1.98 -9.81 2.02
N GLN A 65 2.81 -10.72 1.50
CA GLN A 65 2.40 -12.06 1.11
C GLN A 65 1.91 -12.84 2.33
N ASP A 66 2.68 -12.83 3.43
CA ASP A 66 2.30 -13.48 4.69
C ASP A 66 0.98 -12.94 5.25
N GLY A 67 0.85 -11.60 5.31
CA GLY A 67 -0.39 -10.93 5.73
C GLY A 67 -1.56 -11.28 4.82
N TYR A 68 -1.38 -11.25 3.49
CA TYR A 68 -2.43 -11.57 2.53
C TYR A 68 -2.95 -13.00 2.72
N TYR A 69 -2.07 -13.99 2.91
CA TYR A 69 -2.49 -15.36 3.20
C TYR A 69 -3.17 -15.49 4.57
N HIS A 70 -2.74 -14.71 5.57
CA HIS A 70 -3.36 -14.69 6.89
C HIS A 70 -4.79 -14.11 6.87
N TYR A 71 -5.05 -13.13 6.01
CA TYR A 71 -6.37 -12.53 5.84
C TYR A 71 -7.29 -13.30 4.87
N GLN A 72 -6.83 -14.38 4.23
CA GLN A 72 -7.74 -15.27 3.48
C GLN A 72 -8.64 -16.04 4.45
N PRO A 73 -9.96 -16.14 4.18
CA PRO A 73 -10.64 -15.91 2.89
C PRO A 73 -11.33 -14.53 2.72
N VAL A 74 -11.01 -13.52 3.53
CA VAL A 74 -11.71 -12.21 3.52
C VAL A 74 -11.40 -11.35 2.28
N LEU A 75 -10.28 -11.63 1.59
CA LEU A 75 -9.85 -10.91 0.40
C LEU A 75 -10.29 -11.66 -0.87
N SER A 76 -11.20 -11.05 -1.64
CA SER A 76 -11.69 -11.63 -2.91
C SER A 76 -10.73 -11.38 -4.08
N VAL A 77 -9.87 -10.37 -3.97
CA VAL A 77 -8.91 -9.96 -5.02
C VAL A 77 -7.75 -10.95 -5.06
N PRO A 78 -7.38 -11.51 -6.21
CA PRO A 78 -6.29 -12.49 -6.33
C PRO A 78 -4.92 -11.87 -6.02
N TRP A 79 -3.98 -12.71 -5.55
CA TRP A 79 -2.64 -12.27 -5.15
C TRP A 79 -1.91 -11.47 -6.24
N ASP A 80 -1.98 -11.86 -7.51
CA ASP A 80 -1.34 -11.13 -8.61
C ASP A 80 -1.86 -9.69 -8.74
N GLN A 81 -3.17 -9.49 -8.59
CA GLN A 81 -3.79 -8.17 -8.62
C GLN A 81 -3.44 -7.38 -7.36
N ALA A 82 -3.44 -8.04 -6.20
CA ALA A 82 -3.11 -7.43 -4.92
C ALA A 82 -1.65 -6.95 -4.88
N ARG A 83 -0.69 -7.77 -5.35
CA ARG A 83 0.71 -7.37 -5.42
C ARG A 83 0.91 -6.21 -6.40
N TRP A 84 0.18 -6.22 -7.52
CA TRP A 84 0.30 -5.19 -8.54
C TRP A 84 -0.17 -3.83 -8.02
N ILE A 85 -1.35 -3.77 -7.39
CA ILE A 85 -1.90 -2.51 -6.87
C ILE A 85 -1.05 -1.96 -5.71
N VAL A 86 -0.59 -2.82 -4.79
CA VAL A 86 0.25 -2.40 -3.65
C VAL A 86 1.60 -1.87 -4.13
N ARG A 87 2.22 -2.53 -5.12
CA ARG A 87 3.46 -2.03 -5.74
C ARG A 87 3.27 -0.63 -6.32
N HIS A 88 2.19 -0.43 -7.05
CA HIS A 88 1.86 0.85 -7.65
C HIS A 88 1.62 1.92 -6.59
N ALA A 89 0.95 1.59 -5.49
CA ALA A 89 0.78 2.46 -4.33
C ALA A 89 2.12 2.87 -3.70
N TRP A 90 3.02 1.93 -3.43
CA TRP A 90 4.35 2.26 -2.88
C TRP A 90 5.16 3.14 -3.83
N ARG A 91 5.11 2.84 -5.13
CA ARG A 91 5.73 3.68 -6.15
C ARG A 91 5.18 5.09 -6.18
N HIS A 92 3.85 5.24 -6.13
CA HIS A 92 3.20 6.54 -6.08
C HIS A 92 3.66 7.37 -4.88
N ILE A 93 3.78 6.76 -3.70
CA ILE A 93 4.33 7.40 -2.50
C ILE A 93 5.79 7.82 -2.70
N GLU A 94 6.64 6.95 -3.23
CA GLU A 94 8.04 7.26 -3.47
C GLU A 94 8.19 8.41 -4.48
N GLU A 95 7.37 8.41 -5.54
CA GLU A 95 7.31 9.49 -6.54
C GLU A 95 6.82 10.80 -5.91
N ALA A 96 5.75 10.78 -5.10
CA ALA A 96 5.25 11.94 -4.38
C ALA A 96 6.24 12.47 -3.32
N SER A 97 7.01 11.56 -2.70
CA SER A 97 8.05 11.89 -1.72
C SER A 97 9.32 12.46 -2.35
N ALA A 98 9.65 12.05 -3.59
CA ALA A 98 10.86 12.50 -4.29
C ALA A 98 10.71 13.90 -4.91
N VAL A 99 9.47 14.39 -5.04
CA VAL A 99 9.15 15.72 -5.56
C VAL A 99 9.27 16.83 -4.50
N HIS A 100 9.49 16.47 -3.22
CA HIS A 100 9.73 17.40 -2.11
C HIS A 100 11.20 17.44 -1.69
#